data_AF-A0AAD7DF79-F1
#
_entry.id   AF-A0AAD7DF79-F1
#
_cell.length_a   1.000
_cell.length_b   1.000
_cell.length_c   1.000
_cell.angle_alpha   90.00
_cell.angle_beta   90.00
_cell.angle_gamma   90.00
#
_symmetry.space_group_name_H-M   'P 1'
#
loop_
_entity.id
_entity.type
_entity.pdbx_description
1 polymer ?
#
loop_
_entity_poly.entity_id
_entity_poly.type
_entity_poly.pdbx_seq_one_letter_code
_entity_poly.pdbx_strand_id
1 'polypeptide(L)'
;MAVAGLILGLNPAPEISFQDAVITIYFISMAWITLMISLAATKRVSPDLVLLVVSSIHTYLTVSFIFAVLATAVTFGQTPECNHEAVAIIFYPFSALKSGRIVGCCIVGLTVLGYTIRGSEPLVVGRWYGECEKEGHRDSGKLLTSSVYPRAIEGLHPEVDPTSLTHHVTATHHVASSLHPEPIARPREMVYDLQIGWTLVFRLFFMVVCWAFFVVHTELVIHHNRPTQGGDSTSAWQFGQILPMFLMLLPVGDVVSSFRQWGLRP
;
A
#
# COMPACT_ATOMS: atom_id res chain seq x y z
N MET A 1 -5.62 -16.46 2.56
CA MET A 1 -4.77 -17.62 2.24
C MET A 1 -3.73 -17.89 3.32
N ALA A 2 -2.82 -16.96 3.65
CA ALA A 2 -1.78 -17.17 4.67
C ALA A 2 -2.32 -17.73 6.00
N VAL A 3 -3.34 -17.07 6.57
CA VAL A 3 -3.94 -17.50 7.85
C VAL A 3 -4.59 -18.87 7.76
N ALA A 4 -5.36 -19.15 6.70
CA ALA A 4 -5.98 -20.46 6.50
C ALA A 4 -4.92 -21.56 6.33
N GLY A 5 -3.86 -21.30 5.54
CA GLY A 5 -2.75 -22.24 5.37
C GLY A 5 -2.01 -22.52 6.69
N LEU A 6 -1.82 -21.51 7.54
CA LEU A 6 -1.27 -21.69 8.90
C LEU A 6 -2.18 -22.55 9.76
N ILE A 7 -3.48 -22.24 9.81
CA ILE A 7 -4.44 -22.96 10.66
C ILE A 7 -4.53 -24.43 10.22
N LEU A 8 -4.67 -24.69 8.93
CA LEU A 8 -4.85 -26.05 8.41
C LEU A 8 -3.54 -26.85 8.39
N GLY A 9 -2.40 -26.20 8.24
CA GLY A 9 -1.08 -26.85 8.19
C GLY A 9 -0.43 -27.10 9.55
N LEU A 10 -0.77 -26.31 10.57
CA LEU A 10 -0.24 -26.47 11.94
C LEU A 10 -1.22 -27.17 12.90
N ASN A 11 -2.35 -27.64 12.39
CA ASN A 11 -3.30 -28.45 13.15
C ASN A 11 -2.64 -29.81 13.51
N PRO A 12 -2.84 -30.36 14.74
CA PRO A 12 -2.43 -31.72 15.08
C PRO A 12 -2.82 -32.81 14.07
N ALA A 13 -3.96 -32.62 13.39
CA ALA A 13 -4.35 -33.38 12.22
C ALA A 13 -4.33 -32.44 11.01
N PRO A 14 -3.18 -32.27 10.33
CA PRO A 14 -3.08 -31.32 9.23
C PRO A 14 -4.00 -31.74 8.09
N GLU A 15 -4.70 -30.78 7.50
CA GLU A 15 -5.62 -31.03 6.38
C GLU A 15 -4.98 -30.74 5.02
N ILE A 16 -3.82 -30.07 5.01
CA ILE A 16 -3.12 -29.68 3.78
C ILE A 16 -1.81 -30.45 3.65
N SER A 17 -1.42 -30.75 2.42
CA SER A 17 -0.10 -31.29 2.14
C SER A 17 0.97 -30.19 2.18
N PHE A 18 2.24 -30.58 2.34
CA PHE A 18 3.36 -29.65 2.18
C PHE A 18 3.39 -29.04 0.76
N GLN A 19 3.02 -29.82 -0.25
CA GLN A 19 2.93 -29.35 -1.63
C GLN A 19 1.90 -28.23 -1.79
N ASP A 20 0.71 -28.35 -1.17
CA ASP A 20 -0.31 -27.31 -1.19
C ASP A 20 0.17 -26.03 -0.51
N ALA A 21 0.92 -26.15 0.58
CA ALA A 21 1.52 -25.00 1.25
C ALA A 21 2.58 -24.33 0.37
N VAL A 22 3.42 -25.09 -0.33
CA VAL A 22 4.39 -24.54 -1.28
C VAL A 22 3.68 -23.79 -2.41
N ILE A 23 2.64 -24.37 -3.00
CA ILE A 23 1.81 -23.71 -4.02
C ILE A 23 1.18 -22.43 -3.46
N THR A 24 0.66 -22.48 -2.23
CA THR A 24 0.09 -21.32 -1.54
C THR A 24 1.14 -20.22 -1.32
N ILE A 25 2.38 -20.58 -0.97
CA ILE A 25 3.50 -19.64 -0.85
C ILE A 25 3.76 -18.94 -2.18
N TYR A 26 3.77 -19.66 -3.30
CA TYR A 26 3.94 -19.06 -4.63
C TYR A 26 2.85 -18.03 -4.94
N PHE A 27 1.58 -18.40 -4.74
CA PHE A 27 0.48 -17.49 -5.02
C PHE A 27 0.46 -16.26 -4.11
N ILE A 28 0.72 -16.43 -2.81
CA ILE A 28 0.78 -15.30 -1.89
C ILE A 28 1.98 -14.40 -2.21
N SER A 29 3.15 -14.98 -2.54
CA SER A 29 4.33 -14.21 -2.94
C SER A 29 4.07 -13.37 -4.19
N MET A 30 3.32 -13.92 -5.15
CA MET A 30 2.90 -13.22 -6.36
C MET A 30 1.95 -12.05 -6.07
N ALA A 31 0.93 -12.28 -5.24
CA ALA A 31 0.03 -11.22 -4.79
C ALA A 31 0.81 -10.12 -4.06
N TRP A 32 1.77 -10.52 -3.20
CA TRP A 32 2.63 -9.62 -2.46
C TRP A 32 3.52 -8.77 -3.37
N ILE A 33 4.20 -9.36 -4.36
CA ILE A 33 5.02 -8.61 -5.34
C ILE A 33 4.16 -7.61 -6.10
N THR A 34 2.98 -8.03 -6.56
CA THR A 34 2.04 -7.17 -7.29
C THR A 34 1.62 -5.98 -6.43
N LEU A 35 1.28 -6.23 -5.16
CA LEU A 35 0.94 -5.21 -4.19
C LEU A 35 2.10 -4.22 -3.97
N MET A 36 3.34 -4.71 -3.84
CA MET A 36 4.53 -3.88 -3.67
C MET A 36 4.78 -2.96 -4.86
N ILE A 37 4.63 -3.46 -6.09
CA ILE A 37 4.77 -2.65 -7.30
C ILE A 37 3.65 -1.61 -7.39
N SER A 38 2.41 -1.99 -7.06
CA SER A 38 1.26 -1.08 -7.03
C SER A 38 1.44 0.03 -6.00
N LEU A 39 1.91 -0.27 -4.80
CA LEU A 39 2.25 0.73 -3.77
C LEU A 39 3.38 1.66 -4.21
N ALA A 40 4.39 1.13 -4.89
CA ALA A 40 5.47 1.94 -5.45
C ALA A 40 4.98 2.88 -6.57
N ALA A 41 3.87 2.53 -7.24
CA ALA A 41 3.22 3.37 -8.24
C ALA A 41 2.32 4.43 -7.62
N THR A 42 1.57 4.09 -6.57
CA THR A 42 0.63 5.00 -5.91
C THR A 42 1.31 6.06 -5.04
N LYS A 43 2.61 5.97 -4.74
CA LYS A 43 3.36 6.98 -3.96
C LYS A 43 3.28 8.42 -4.54
N ARG A 44 2.81 8.60 -5.78
CA ARG A 44 2.54 9.92 -6.39
C ARG A 44 1.20 10.53 -6.01
N VAL A 45 0.25 9.71 -5.57
CA VAL A 45 -1.08 10.12 -5.12
C VAL A 45 -1.05 10.06 -3.59
N SER A 46 -1.66 11.03 -2.91
CA SER A 46 -1.70 11.11 -1.44
C SER A 46 -1.90 9.72 -0.81
N PRO A 47 -0.99 9.24 0.05
CA PRO A 47 -1.04 7.87 0.54
C PRO A 47 -2.30 7.67 1.37
N ASP A 48 -3.18 6.78 0.92
CA ASP A 48 -4.28 6.32 1.74
C ASP A 48 -3.72 5.50 2.90
N LEU A 49 -3.94 5.99 4.13
CA LEU A 49 -3.50 5.33 5.35
C LEU A 49 -4.06 3.91 5.45
N VAL A 50 -5.30 3.69 4.99
CA VAL A 50 -5.94 2.37 5.02
C VAL A 50 -5.19 1.41 4.12
N LEU A 51 -4.88 1.82 2.89
CA LEU A 51 -4.14 1.00 1.94
C LEU A 51 -2.76 0.63 2.49
N LEU A 52 -2.05 1.59 3.10
CA LEU A 52 -0.73 1.38 3.71
C LEU A 52 -0.77 0.39 4.88
N VAL A 53 -1.79 0.50 5.75
CA VAL A 53 -1.96 -0.40 6.90
C VAL A 53 -2.33 -1.80 6.42
N VAL A 54 -3.31 -1.93 5.52
CA VAL A 54 -3.74 -3.22 4.96
C VAL A 54 -2.59 -3.91 4.23
N SER A 55 -1.81 -3.17 3.44
CA SER A 55 -0.68 -3.76 2.73
C SER A 55 0.45 -4.20 3.66
N SER A 56 0.67 -3.46 4.75
CA SER A 56 1.64 -3.83 5.77
C SER A 56 1.21 -5.11 6.49
N ILE A 57 -0.04 -5.20 6.92
CA ILE A 57 -0.60 -6.42 7.54
C ILE A 57 -0.46 -7.61 6.58
N HIS A 58 -0.83 -7.43 5.30
CA HIS A 58 -0.70 -8.47 4.29
C HIS A 58 0.76 -8.95 4.12
N THR A 59 1.71 -8.02 4.10
CA THR A 59 3.15 -8.32 4.00
C THR A 59 3.63 -9.14 5.19
N TYR A 60 3.30 -8.73 6.43
CA TYR A 60 3.70 -9.47 7.62
C TYR A 60 3.08 -10.86 7.68
N LEU A 61 1.78 -11.00 7.38
CA LEU A 61 1.12 -12.31 7.34
C LEU A 61 1.73 -13.25 6.28
N THR A 62 2.08 -12.71 5.11
CA THR A 62 2.75 -13.46 4.04
C THR A 62 4.10 -13.98 4.50
N VAL A 63 4.93 -13.10 5.03
CA VAL A 63 6.26 -13.44 5.56
C VAL A 63 6.15 -14.46 6.69
N SER A 64 5.26 -14.25 7.66
CA SER A 64 5.07 -15.17 8.77
C SER A 64 4.62 -16.54 8.31
N PHE A 65 3.73 -16.64 7.32
CA PHE A 65 3.33 -17.90 6.73
C PHE A 65 4.50 -18.63 6.05
N ILE A 66 5.26 -17.93 5.19
CA ILE A 66 6.44 -18.50 4.53
C ILE A 66 7.44 -19.00 5.58
N PHE A 67 7.73 -18.19 6.59
CA PHE A 67 8.67 -18.54 7.65
C PHE A 67 8.19 -19.76 8.46
N ALA A 68 6.91 -19.81 8.82
CA ALA A 68 6.34 -20.94 9.55
C ALA A 68 6.45 -22.24 8.76
N VAL A 69 6.05 -22.23 7.47
CA VAL A 69 6.17 -23.40 6.59
C VAL A 69 7.63 -23.82 6.42
N LEU A 70 8.56 -22.88 6.21
CA LEU A 70 9.99 -23.18 6.08
C LEU A 70 10.59 -23.75 7.39
N ALA A 71 10.19 -23.21 8.54
CA ALA A 71 10.66 -23.66 9.84
C ALA A 71 10.17 -25.08 10.17
N THR A 72 8.93 -25.38 9.78
CA THR A 72 8.27 -26.67 10.07
C THR A 72 8.33 -27.66 8.90
N ALA A 73 9.02 -27.33 7.81
CA ALA A 73 8.98 -28.08 6.55
C ALA A 73 9.25 -29.60 6.67
N VAL A 74 10.01 -30.05 7.68
CA VAL A 74 10.26 -31.48 7.91
C VAL A 74 9.01 -32.19 8.45
N THR A 75 8.23 -31.53 9.30
CA THR A 75 7.06 -32.09 9.98
C THR A 75 5.74 -31.53 9.46
N PHE A 76 5.77 -30.73 8.40
CA PHE A 76 4.60 -30.01 7.92
C PHE A 76 3.71 -30.89 7.03
N GLY A 77 2.40 -30.82 7.26
CA GLY A 77 1.39 -31.47 6.42
C GLY A 77 1.13 -32.94 6.78
N GLN A 78 0.27 -33.58 5.99
CA GLN A 78 -0.26 -34.94 6.26
C GLN A 78 0.77 -36.07 6.16
N THR A 79 1.77 -35.92 5.30
CA THR A 79 2.75 -36.97 4.97
C THR A 79 4.18 -36.45 5.16
N PRO A 80 4.61 -36.16 6.40
CA PRO A 80 5.90 -35.54 6.67
C PRO A 80 7.09 -36.39 6.19
N GLU A 81 6.93 -37.72 6.17
CA GLU A 81 7.92 -38.66 5.65
C GLU A 81 8.30 -38.41 4.18
N CYS A 82 7.37 -37.93 3.36
CA CYS A 82 7.61 -37.63 1.95
C CYS A 82 8.28 -36.27 1.72
N ASN A 83 8.34 -35.39 2.73
CA ASN A 83 8.88 -34.03 2.56
C ASN A 83 10.37 -34.04 2.18
N HIS A 84 11.11 -35.09 2.56
CA HIS A 84 12.54 -35.25 2.24
C HIS A 84 12.83 -35.30 0.74
N GLU A 85 11.87 -35.72 -0.07
CA GLU A 85 11.97 -35.80 -1.52
C GLU A 85 11.49 -34.53 -2.22
N ALA A 86 10.97 -33.55 -1.45
CA ALA A 86 10.47 -32.31 -2.03
C ALA A 86 11.60 -31.51 -2.70
N VAL A 87 11.42 -31.27 -4.00
CA VAL A 87 12.36 -30.49 -4.81
C VAL A 87 11.73 -29.13 -5.13
N ALA A 88 12.47 -28.06 -4.83
CA ALA A 88 12.15 -26.72 -5.28
C ALA A 88 12.99 -26.40 -6.52
N ILE A 89 12.40 -25.77 -7.54
CA ILE A 89 13.06 -25.63 -8.86
C ILE A 89 13.03 -24.17 -9.32
N ILE A 90 13.83 -23.26 -8.76
CA ILE A 90 13.85 -21.84 -9.20
C ILE A 90 14.47 -21.69 -10.61
N PHE A 91 15.72 -22.12 -10.75
CA PHE A 91 16.42 -22.19 -12.05
C PHE A 91 17.07 -23.56 -12.29
N TYR A 92 17.21 -24.35 -11.22
CA TYR A 92 17.76 -25.70 -11.20
C TYR A 92 17.09 -26.46 -10.04
N PRO A 93 16.84 -27.77 -10.13
CA PRO A 93 16.31 -28.54 -9.01
C PRO A 93 17.28 -28.54 -7.84
N PHE A 94 16.83 -28.07 -6.68
CA PHE A 94 17.57 -28.17 -5.43
C PHE A 94 16.70 -28.79 -4.34
N SER A 95 17.34 -29.52 -3.43
CA SER A 95 16.67 -30.08 -2.26
C SER A 95 16.12 -28.94 -1.40
N ALA A 96 14.80 -28.85 -1.30
CA ALA A 96 14.11 -27.74 -0.65
C ALA A 96 14.49 -27.63 0.84
N LEU A 97 14.67 -28.78 1.50
CA LEU A 97 14.83 -28.85 2.95
C LEU A 97 16.23 -28.50 3.46
N LYS A 98 17.30 -28.80 2.73
CA LYS A 98 18.67 -28.51 3.17
C LYS A 98 19.08 -27.09 2.81
N SER A 99 19.42 -26.88 1.53
CA SER A 99 19.92 -25.59 1.05
C SER A 99 18.78 -24.58 0.86
N GLY A 100 17.62 -25.04 0.39
CA GLY A 100 16.47 -24.19 0.12
C GLY A 100 15.98 -23.44 1.36
N ARG A 101 15.90 -24.12 2.51
CA ARG A 101 15.46 -23.52 3.77
C ARG A 101 16.37 -22.37 4.22
N ILE A 102 17.69 -22.56 4.20
CA ILE A 102 18.65 -21.54 4.63
C ILE A 102 18.56 -20.32 3.71
N VAL A 103 18.62 -20.56 2.39
CA VAL A 103 18.54 -19.50 1.39
C VAL A 103 17.21 -18.76 1.50
N GLY A 104 16.10 -19.48 1.64
CA GLY A 104 14.76 -18.92 1.81
C GLY A 104 14.65 -18.05 3.06
N CYS A 105 15.12 -18.53 4.22
CA CYS A 105 15.15 -17.74 5.45
C CYS A 105 16.00 -16.47 5.31
N CYS A 106 17.16 -16.55 4.64
CA CYS A 106 18.00 -15.39 4.38
C CYS A 106 17.28 -14.36 3.49
N ILE A 107 16.69 -14.80 2.37
CA ILE A 107 15.96 -13.92 1.44
C ILE A 107 14.77 -13.25 2.13
N VAL A 108 13.96 -14.03 2.86
CA VAL A 108 12.78 -13.52 3.58
C VAL A 108 13.22 -12.54 4.67
N GLY A 109 14.26 -12.87 5.45
CA GLY A 109 14.80 -11.97 6.48
C GLY A 109 15.30 -10.65 5.92
N LEU A 110 16.07 -10.69 4.83
CA LEU A 110 16.54 -9.48 4.14
C LEU A 110 15.38 -8.65 3.57
N THR A 111 14.36 -9.32 3.05
CA THR A 111 13.16 -8.66 2.50
C THR A 111 12.38 -7.92 3.59
N VAL A 112 12.16 -8.56 4.74
CA VAL A 112 11.51 -7.95 5.91
C VAL A 112 12.31 -6.77 6.42
N LEU A 113 13.63 -6.92 6.52
CA LEU A 113 14.52 -5.86 6.95
C LEU A 113 14.42 -4.65 6.00
N GLY A 114 14.52 -4.89 4.69
CA GLY A 114 14.39 -3.84 3.67
C GLY A 114 13.02 -3.16 3.69
N TYR A 115 11.95 -3.92 3.85
CA TYR A 115 10.59 -3.38 3.98
C TYR A 115 10.44 -2.51 5.24
N THR A 116 10.99 -2.95 6.37
CA THR A 116 10.92 -2.22 7.65
C THR A 116 11.70 -0.91 7.58
N ILE A 117 12.91 -0.95 7.01
CA ILE A 117 13.74 0.25 6.81
C ILE A 117 13.00 1.25 5.90
N ARG A 118 12.48 0.79 4.75
CA ARG A 118 11.77 1.68 3.80
C ARG A 118 10.43 2.18 4.34
N GLY A 119 9.70 1.36 5.09
CA GLY A 119 8.41 1.69 5.67
C GLY A 119 8.49 2.66 6.86
N SER A 120 9.64 2.72 7.54
CA SER A 120 9.85 3.65 8.64
C SER A 120 10.17 5.08 8.18
N GLU A 121 10.70 5.28 6.97
CA GLU A 121 10.95 6.62 6.39
C GLU A 121 9.72 7.55 6.39
N PRO A 122 8.53 7.17 5.86
CA PRO A 122 7.39 8.08 5.78
C PRO A 122 6.84 8.49 7.16
N LEU A 123 6.95 7.62 8.18
CA LEU A 123 6.49 7.95 9.53
C LEU A 123 7.45 8.92 10.22
N VAL A 124 8.76 8.73 10.05
CA VAL A 124 9.77 9.62 10.63
C VAL A 124 9.75 10.99 9.93
N VAL A 125 9.72 10.99 8.60
CA VAL A 125 9.71 12.24 7.81
C VAL A 125 8.39 12.98 7.99
N GLY A 126 7.25 12.28 7.98
CA GLY A 126 5.94 12.91 8.20
C GLY A 126 5.81 13.54 9.58
N ARG A 127 6.31 12.88 10.63
CA ARG A 127 6.36 13.44 11.99
C ARG A 127 7.25 14.68 12.04
N TRP A 128 8.41 14.62 11.41
CA TRP A 128 9.36 15.73 11.36
C TRP A 128 8.78 16.96 10.63
N TYR A 129 8.16 16.76 9.47
CA TYR A 129 7.47 17.85 8.76
C TYR A 129 6.31 18.44 9.56
N GLY A 130 5.51 17.61 10.23
CA GLY A 130 4.41 18.08 11.07
C GLY A 130 4.88 18.88 12.30
N GLU A 131 6.07 18.58 12.83
CA GLU A 131 6.71 19.39 13.87
C GLU A 131 7.23 20.72 13.31
N CYS A 132 7.91 20.72 12.17
CA CYS A 132 8.37 21.95 11.52
C CYS A 132 7.21 22.90 11.15
N GLU A 133 6.08 22.37 10.68
CA GLU A 133 4.90 23.18 10.34
C GLU A 133 4.28 23.84 11.60
N LYS A 134 4.23 23.10 12.72
CA LYS A 134 3.77 23.64 14.01
C LYS A 134 4.70 24.72 14.55
N GLU A 135 6.01 24.55 14.39
CA GLU A 135 7.01 25.55 14.81
C GLU A 135 6.87 26.85 13.98
N GLY A 136 6.71 26.73 12.65
CA GLY A 136 6.54 27.89 11.75
C GLY A 136 5.28 28.71 12.03
N HIS A 137 4.17 28.06 12.41
CA HIS A 137 2.95 28.75 12.83
C HIS A 137 3.11 29.46 14.19
N ARG A 138 3.91 28.91 15.10
CA ARG A 138 4.15 29.50 16.43
C ARG A 138 4.93 30.81 16.36
N ASP A 139 5.87 30.91 15.42
CA ASP A 139 6.66 32.13 15.24
C ASP A 139 5.94 33.18 14.38
N SER A 140 5.14 32.77 13.40
CA SER A 140 4.32 33.70 12.61
C SER A 140 3.26 34.42 13.45
N GLY A 141 2.70 33.77 14.47
CA GLY A 141 1.76 34.39 15.41
C GLY A 141 2.38 35.46 16.31
N LYS A 142 3.70 35.40 16.57
CA LYS A 142 4.42 36.39 17.37
C LYS A 142 4.85 37.62 16.58
N LEU A 143 5.08 37.49 15.26
CA LEU A 143 5.42 38.64 14.42
C LEU A 143 4.21 39.53 14.11
N LEU A 144 3.00 38.98 13.99
CA LEU A 144 1.79 39.77 13.73
C LEU A 144 1.25 40.52 14.96
N THR A 145 1.66 40.15 16.18
CA THR A 145 1.34 40.90 17.40
C THR A 145 2.36 42.02 17.71
N SER A 146 3.42 42.15 16.91
CA SER A 146 4.40 43.23 16.99
C SER A 146 4.25 44.27 15.86
N SER A 147 3.07 44.35 15.23
CA SER A 147 2.70 45.55 14.46
C SER A 147 2.15 46.59 15.42
N VAL A 148 3.09 47.36 16.00
CA VAL A 148 2.97 48.77 16.39
C VAL A 148 1.61 49.38 16.07
N TYR A 149 0.77 49.54 17.10
CA TYR A 149 -0.29 50.54 17.05
C TYR A 149 0.39 51.92 16.87
N PRO A 150 0.03 52.72 15.85
CA PRO A 150 0.41 54.12 15.83
C PRO A 150 -0.24 54.79 17.05
N ARG A 151 0.62 55.25 17.96
CA ARG A 151 0.30 56.08 19.11
C ARG A 151 -0.61 57.22 18.64
N ALA A 152 -1.84 57.23 19.14
CA ALA A 152 -2.77 58.33 18.93
C ALA A 152 -2.08 59.64 19.30
N ILE A 153 -2.06 60.59 18.37
CA ILE A 153 -1.69 61.97 18.63
C ILE A 153 -2.83 62.57 19.46
N GLU A 154 -2.70 62.48 20.79
CA GLU A 154 -3.39 63.36 21.72
C GLU A 154 -2.78 64.75 21.58
N GLY A 155 -3.49 65.64 20.89
CA GLY A 155 -3.06 67.04 20.81
C GLY A 155 -3.57 67.78 19.59
N LEU A 156 -4.89 67.86 19.41
CA LEU A 156 -5.47 69.06 18.82
C LEU A 156 -6.92 69.20 19.27
N HIS A 157 -7.11 70.12 20.21
CA HIS A 157 -8.40 70.57 20.71
C HIS A 157 -8.83 71.74 19.81
N PRO A 158 -9.79 71.60 18.89
CA PRO A 158 -10.47 72.76 18.34
C PRO A 158 -11.52 73.20 19.35
N GLU A 159 -11.37 74.42 19.84
CA GLU A 159 -12.38 75.19 20.55
C GLU A 159 -13.58 75.37 19.60
N VAL A 160 -14.68 74.67 19.89
CA VAL A 160 -15.93 74.74 19.13
C VAL A 160 -16.81 75.82 19.76
N ASP A 161 -16.96 76.91 19.00
CA ASP A 161 -17.86 78.03 19.27
C ASP A 161 -19.34 77.57 19.20
N PRO A 162 -20.13 77.67 20.29
CA PRO A 162 -21.49 77.15 20.35
C PRO A 162 -22.52 78.18 19.86
N THR A 163 -22.36 78.73 18.66
CA THR A 163 -23.38 79.66 18.13
C THR A 163 -23.44 79.75 16.60
N SER A 164 -23.75 78.64 15.92
CA SER A 164 -24.37 78.71 14.57
C SER A 164 -25.25 77.49 14.30
N LEU A 165 -26.40 77.46 14.98
CA LEU A 165 -27.50 76.54 14.69
C LEU A 165 -28.32 77.10 13.52
N THR A 166 -27.98 76.78 12.28
CA THR A 166 -28.95 76.87 11.17
C THR A 166 -28.57 75.99 9.99
N HIS A 167 -29.42 74.98 9.74
CA HIS A 167 -29.69 74.37 8.44
C HIS A 167 -28.50 73.91 7.59
N HIS A 168 -28.19 72.61 7.63
CA HIS A 168 -28.04 71.83 6.39
C HIS A 168 -28.20 70.33 6.66
N VAL A 169 -29.40 69.83 6.36
CA VAL A 169 -29.65 68.43 6.07
C VAL A 169 -28.98 68.15 4.73
N THR A 170 -27.82 67.48 4.75
CA THR A 170 -27.23 66.92 3.52
C THR A 170 -26.61 65.56 3.84
N ALA A 171 -27.35 64.52 3.45
CA ALA A 171 -26.88 63.22 2.99
C ALA A 171 -25.57 62.67 3.61
N THR A 172 -25.70 61.89 4.69
CA THR A 172 -24.74 60.85 5.07
C THR A 172 -24.91 59.66 4.11
N HIS A 173 -24.35 59.80 2.92
CA HIS A 173 -24.12 58.69 2.00
C HIS A 173 -22.90 57.88 2.48
N HIS A 174 -23.14 56.60 2.75
CA HIS A 174 -22.24 55.48 2.49
C HIS A 174 -20.76 55.62 2.91
N VAL A 175 -20.45 55.22 4.14
CA VAL A 175 -19.20 54.47 4.42
C VAL A 175 -19.59 53.04 4.76
N ALA A 176 -20.15 52.35 3.76
CA ALA A 176 -20.15 50.90 3.74
C ALA A 176 -18.71 50.50 3.40
N SER A 177 -17.89 50.26 4.44
CA SER A 177 -16.58 49.60 4.29
C SER A 177 -16.77 48.37 3.42
N SER A 178 -16.22 48.43 2.22
CA SER A 178 -16.16 47.35 1.25
C SER A 178 -15.36 46.20 1.84
N LEU A 179 -16.01 45.32 2.61
CA LEU A 179 -15.61 43.92 2.67
C LEU A 179 -15.80 43.38 1.25
N HIS A 180 -14.77 43.52 0.42
CA HIS A 180 -14.63 42.68 -0.75
C HIS A 180 -14.45 41.26 -0.20
N PRO A 181 -15.42 40.34 -0.37
CA PRO A 181 -15.15 38.94 -0.12
C PRO A 181 -13.99 38.58 -1.04
N GLU A 182 -12.85 38.19 -0.45
CA GLU A 182 -11.77 37.62 -1.23
C GLU A 182 -12.37 36.54 -2.13
N PRO A 183 -12.10 36.56 -3.44
CA PRO A 183 -12.65 35.59 -4.36
C PRO A 183 -12.24 34.22 -3.84
N ILE A 184 -13.23 33.45 -3.36
CA ILE A 184 -13.06 32.06 -2.93
C ILE A 184 -12.27 31.38 -4.03
N ALA A 185 -10.99 31.13 -3.77
CA ALA A 185 -10.06 30.63 -4.76
C ALA A 185 -10.66 29.34 -5.28
N ARG A 186 -11.13 29.36 -6.54
CA ARG A 186 -11.72 28.16 -7.13
C ARG A 186 -10.68 27.05 -6.98
N PRO A 187 -11.05 25.89 -6.42
CA PRO A 187 -10.13 24.77 -6.33
C PRO A 187 -9.55 24.57 -7.72
N ARG A 188 -8.23 24.77 -7.85
CA ARG A 188 -7.54 24.57 -9.12
C ARG A 188 -7.89 23.15 -9.54
N GLU A 189 -8.58 23.02 -10.67
CA GLU A 189 -8.72 21.72 -11.32
C GLU A 189 -7.31 21.20 -11.51
N MET A 190 -6.93 20.20 -10.72
CA MET A 190 -5.72 19.46 -10.97
C MET A 190 -5.97 18.72 -12.26
N VAL A 191 -5.53 19.33 -13.37
CA VAL A 191 -5.39 18.64 -14.64
C VAL A 191 -4.34 17.58 -14.39
N TYR A 192 -4.81 16.38 -14.03
CA TYR A 192 -3.99 15.20 -14.04
C TYR A 192 -3.66 14.94 -15.50
N ASP A 193 -2.50 15.44 -15.93
CA ASP A 193 -1.93 15.11 -17.22
C ASP A 193 -1.62 13.62 -17.18
N LEU A 194 -2.61 12.83 -17.63
CA LEU A 194 -2.58 11.38 -17.65
C LEU A 194 -1.72 10.96 -18.84
N GLN A 195 -0.48 11.45 -18.88
CA GLN A 195 0.56 10.80 -19.65
C GLN A 195 0.53 9.34 -19.23
N ILE A 196 -0.05 8.49 -20.09
CA ILE A 196 0.15 7.06 -20.09
C ILE A 196 1.65 6.90 -20.27
N GLY A 197 2.35 6.95 -19.14
CA GLY A 197 3.78 6.89 -19.09
C GLY A 197 4.11 5.49 -19.56
N TRP A 198 4.99 5.38 -20.55
CA TRP A 198 5.57 4.10 -20.94
C TRP A 198 6.01 3.28 -19.71
N THR A 199 6.38 3.94 -18.62
CA THR A 199 6.62 3.34 -17.29
C THR A 199 5.47 2.44 -16.79
N LEU A 200 4.20 2.84 -16.92
CA LEU A 200 3.05 2.03 -16.50
C LEU A 200 2.88 0.81 -17.41
N VAL A 201 3.02 0.99 -18.73
CA VAL A 201 2.97 -0.11 -19.70
C VAL A 201 4.09 -1.12 -19.44
N PHE A 202 5.33 -0.66 -19.23
CA PHE A 202 6.46 -1.52 -18.87
C PHE A 202 6.26 -2.25 -17.54
N ARG A 203 5.67 -1.59 -16.53
CA ARG A 203 5.34 -2.23 -15.24
C ARG A 203 4.29 -3.33 -15.42
N LEU A 204 3.23 -3.06 -16.18
CA LEU A 204 2.17 -4.03 -16.44
C LEU A 204 2.69 -5.20 -17.27
N PHE A 205 3.50 -4.94 -18.30
CA PHE A 205 4.18 -5.98 -19.07
C PHE A 205 5.09 -6.84 -18.17
N PHE A 206 5.89 -6.22 -17.31
CA PHE A 206 6.75 -6.94 -16.37
C PHE A 206 5.93 -7.79 -15.39
N MET A 207 4.80 -7.28 -14.88
CA MET A 207 3.88 -8.07 -14.05
C MET A 207 3.36 -9.31 -14.79
N VAL A 208 2.96 -9.17 -16.07
CA VAL A 208 2.49 -10.30 -16.89
C VAL A 208 3.60 -11.32 -17.14
N VAL A 209 4.83 -10.88 -17.43
CA VAL A 209 5.99 -11.78 -17.62
C VAL A 209 6.33 -12.51 -16.33
N CYS A 210 6.42 -11.80 -15.21
CA CYS A 210 6.60 -12.43 -13.90
C CYS A 210 5.50 -13.44 -13.64
N TRP A 211 4.23 -13.07 -13.85
CA TRP A 211 3.12 -13.98 -13.66
C TRP A 211 3.23 -15.26 -14.50
N ALA A 212 3.50 -15.14 -15.80
CA ALA A 212 3.67 -16.28 -16.68
C ALA A 212 4.84 -17.17 -16.22
N PHE A 213 5.96 -16.56 -15.81
CA PHE A 213 7.10 -17.27 -15.23
C PHE A 213 6.69 -18.08 -13.99
N PHE A 214 5.94 -17.48 -13.07
CA PHE A 214 5.47 -18.14 -11.85
C PHE A 214 4.45 -19.26 -12.11
N VAL A 215 3.59 -19.12 -13.12
CA VAL A 215 2.67 -20.19 -13.54
C VAL A 215 3.45 -21.38 -14.07
N VAL A 216 4.36 -21.15 -15.03
CA VAL A 216 5.23 -22.20 -15.58
C VAL A 216 6.04 -22.88 -14.48
N HIS A 217 6.54 -22.07 -13.53
CA HIS A 217 7.29 -22.55 -12.38
C HIS A 217 6.47 -23.48 -11.48
N THR A 218 5.25 -23.07 -11.15
CA THR A 218 4.34 -23.87 -10.32
C THR A 218 3.99 -25.19 -11.00
N GLU A 219 3.72 -25.17 -12.31
CA GLU A 219 3.51 -26.40 -13.11
C GLU A 219 4.74 -27.30 -13.09
N LEU A 220 5.94 -26.72 -13.18
CA LEU A 220 7.19 -27.48 -13.18
C LEU A 220 7.47 -28.11 -11.81
N VAL A 221 7.12 -27.41 -10.72
CA VAL A 221 7.14 -27.94 -9.34
C VAL A 221 6.14 -29.08 -9.20
N ILE A 222 4.90 -28.93 -9.68
CA ILE A 222 3.87 -29.98 -9.64
C ILE A 222 4.33 -31.20 -10.44
N HIS A 223 4.85 -31.00 -11.64
CA HIS A 223 5.32 -32.08 -12.52
C HIS A 223 6.49 -32.87 -11.91
N HIS A 224 7.41 -32.20 -11.21
CA HIS A 224 8.57 -32.89 -10.61
C HIS A 224 8.27 -33.56 -9.28
N ASN A 225 7.36 -33.02 -8.49
CA ASN A 225 7.02 -33.59 -7.17
C ASN A 225 5.93 -34.67 -7.25
N ARG A 226 5.64 -35.20 -8.47
CA ARG A 226 4.58 -36.18 -8.80
C ARG A 226 3.95 -36.81 -7.55
N PRO A 227 2.85 -36.26 -7.02
CA PRO A 227 2.17 -36.87 -5.89
C PRO A 227 1.82 -38.29 -6.32
N THR A 228 2.35 -39.26 -5.60
CA THR A 228 2.30 -40.68 -5.96
C THR A 228 0.85 -41.06 -6.21
N GLN A 229 0.54 -41.46 -7.46
CA GLN A 229 -0.77 -41.96 -7.91
C GLN A 229 -1.06 -43.36 -7.32
N GLY A 230 -0.82 -43.53 -6.02
CA GLY A 230 -1.08 -44.76 -5.30
C GLY A 230 -2.56 -44.88 -4.95
N GLY A 231 -3.33 -45.52 -5.83
CA GLY A 231 -4.56 -46.23 -5.44
C GLY A 231 -5.88 -45.57 -5.81
N ASP A 232 -6.21 -44.40 -5.27
CA ASP A 232 -7.56 -43.84 -5.41
C ASP A 232 -7.55 -42.49 -6.14
N SER A 233 -7.75 -42.58 -7.45
CA SER A 233 -7.75 -41.49 -8.46
C SER A 233 -8.84 -40.40 -8.29
N THR A 234 -9.48 -40.27 -7.13
CA THR A 234 -10.65 -39.39 -6.94
C THR A 234 -10.36 -38.03 -6.29
N SER A 235 -9.10 -37.70 -5.93
CA SER A 235 -8.77 -36.48 -5.17
C SER A 235 -7.86 -35.47 -5.88
N ALA A 236 -7.70 -35.55 -7.21
CA ALA A 236 -6.60 -34.88 -7.90
C ALA A 236 -6.80 -33.39 -8.28
N TRP A 237 -7.77 -32.69 -7.67
CA TRP A 237 -7.84 -31.22 -7.64
C TRP A 237 -8.36 -30.80 -6.26
N GLN A 238 -7.47 -30.78 -5.26
CA GLN A 238 -7.85 -30.26 -3.95
C GLN A 238 -8.10 -28.75 -4.04
N PHE A 239 -9.12 -28.30 -3.31
CA PHE A 239 -9.66 -26.93 -3.21
C PHE A 239 -8.61 -25.80 -3.16
N GLY A 240 -7.38 -26.11 -2.75
CA GLY A 240 -6.22 -25.21 -2.73
C GLY A 240 -5.76 -24.69 -4.10
N GLN A 241 -6.11 -25.33 -5.23
CA GLN A 241 -5.73 -24.85 -6.58
C GLN A 241 -6.76 -23.89 -7.20
N ILE A 242 -8.03 -24.04 -6.84
CA ILE A 242 -9.12 -23.22 -7.38
C ILE A 242 -9.19 -21.86 -6.68
N LEU A 243 -8.95 -21.83 -5.37
CA LEU A 243 -9.02 -20.62 -4.55
C LEU A 243 -8.06 -19.49 -5.02
N PRO A 244 -6.78 -19.76 -5.36
CA PRO A 244 -5.86 -18.74 -5.86
C PRO A 244 -6.26 -18.20 -7.23
N MET A 245 -6.88 -19.03 -8.09
CA MET A 245 -7.45 -18.57 -9.35
C MET A 245 -8.57 -17.55 -9.12
N PHE A 246 -9.50 -17.84 -8.21
CA PHE A 246 -10.57 -16.89 -7.86
C PHE A 246 -10.05 -15.59 -7.23
N LEU A 247 -9.00 -15.68 -6.40
CA LEU A 247 -8.40 -14.52 -5.78
C LEU A 247 -7.64 -13.61 -6.76
N MET A 248 -7.24 -14.12 -7.93
CA MET A 248 -6.69 -13.31 -9.03
C MET A 248 -7.77 -12.66 -9.88
N LEU A 249 -8.95 -13.29 -9.99
CA LEU A 249 -10.06 -12.74 -10.79
C LEU A 249 -10.67 -11.48 -10.16
N LEU A 250 -10.71 -11.39 -8.83
CA LEU A 250 -11.25 -10.22 -8.11
C LEU A 250 -10.50 -8.91 -8.43
N PRO A 251 -9.17 -8.80 -8.25
CA PRO A 251 -8.45 -7.58 -8.58
C PRO A 251 -8.45 -7.28 -10.09
N VAL A 252 -8.50 -8.29 -10.96
CA VAL A 252 -8.69 -8.09 -12.41
C VAL A 252 -10.07 -7.47 -12.69
N GLY A 253 -11.11 -7.96 -12.03
CA GLY A 253 -12.46 -7.40 -12.10
C GLY A 253 -12.51 -5.92 -11.69
N ASP A 254 -11.84 -5.56 -10.60
CA ASP A 254 -11.76 -4.17 -10.13
C ASP A 254 -10.98 -3.27 -11.07
N VAL A 255 -9.88 -3.77 -11.66
CA VAL A 255 -9.13 -3.05 -12.69
C VAL A 255 -9.98 -2.83 -13.93
N VAL A 256 -10.69 -3.85 -14.42
CA VAL A 256 -11.59 -3.75 -15.57
C VAL A 256 -12.76 -2.80 -15.28
N SER A 257 -13.33 -2.86 -14.07
CA SER A 257 -14.39 -1.95 -13.62
C SER A 257 -13.90 -0.51 -13.58
N SER A 258 -12.70 -0.28 -13.03
CA SER A 258 -12.06 1.04 -13.00
C SER A 258 -11.80 1.55 -14.43
N PHE A 259 -11.29 0.71 -15.32
CA PHE A 259 -11.12 1.07 -16.74
C PHE A 259 -12.44 1.41 -17.42
N ARG A 260 -13.54 0.71 -17.11
CA ARG A 260 -14.87 1.02 -17.66
C ARG A 260 -15.43 2.33 -17.13
N GLN A 261 -15.25 2.62 -15.85
CA GLN A 261 -15.78 3.84 -15.22
C GLN A 261 -15.01 5.09 -15.65
N TRP A 262 -13.68 5.00 -15.68
CA TRP A 262 -12.81 6.16 -15.89
C TRP A 262 -12.30 6.29 -17.32
N GLY A 263 -12.37 5.21 -18.10
CA GLY A 263 -11.89 5.15 -19.48
C GLY A 263 -10.36 5.21 -19.60
N LEU A 264 -9.81 4.68 -20.69
CA LEU A 264 -8.50 5.11 -21.20
C LEU A 264 -8.71 6.47 -21.87
N ARG A 265 -8.94 7.52 -21.08
CA ARG A 265 -8.96 8.88 -21.62
C ARG A 265 -7.51 9.34 -21.78
N PRO A 266 -7.02 9.55 -23.02
CA PRO A 266 -5.67 10.04 -23.28
C PRO A 266 -5.49 11.47 -22.75
#